data_AF-A0A6N3C0I7-F1
#
_entry.id   AF-A0A6N3C0I7-F1
#
_cell.length_a   1.000
_cell.length_b   1.000
_cell.length_c   1.000
_cell.angle_alpha   90.00
_cell.angle_beta   90.00
_cell.angle_gamma   90.00
#
_symmetry.space_group_name_H-M   'P 1'
#
loop_
_entity.id
_entity.type
_entity.pdbx_description
1 polymer ?
#
loop_
_entity_poly.entity_id
_entity_poly.type
_entity_poly.pdbx_seq_one_letter_code
_entity_poly.pdbx_strand_id
1 'polypeptide(L)'
;MGIFSFFKKFKNGMYENEEDNNFFEDDKRENYIEDIRHDDKNSDINIKEETEEEINNEIEEKEIEIEIEGNELEETEEVNKEENKGPTQEEIDNLIINEILKVIDIYDDFDEVKSVARDAAIRIGKDNLRELPKFLNNNIHMPSEYDSKYFDEEEWNVAVENSVLMIIYSFKGNAVSILERVSQKNSKLNLKATNLLCKLASEGVKTEEIVNWITNNLITFNDDNKMIILGFMSQIKKNNQVIGIIQHFYRSFVKSGEIEYAYRTLKHLINAAERFTQGHLKFLKIIAMGKTSINLSEIMTIDDNEEKIVEIEKVSEELSINAAMTYYTLDQKDDDINSKLYYLSEYSLNKELREDLKILLEES
;
A
#
# COMPACT_ATOMS: atom_id res chain seq x y z
N MET A 1 22.03 5.85 -2.17
CA MET A 1 20.84 5.57 -3.00
C MET A 1 20.30 4.23 -2.54
N GLY A 2 19.09 4.21 -1.97
CA GLY A 2 18.50 2.98 -1.44
C GLY A 2 18.01 2.05 -2.55
N ILE A 3 17.97 0.75 -2.28
CA ILE A 3 17.49 -0.32 -3.18
C ILE A 3 16.08 -0.03 -3.75
N PHE A 4 15.35 0.91 -3.14
CA PHE A 4 14.01 1.38 -3.51
C PHE A 4 13.91 2.26 -4.76
N SER A 5 14.94 3.05 -5.10
CA SER A 5 14.89 3.87 -6.33
C SER A 5 15.02 3.01 -7.61
N PHE A 6 15.46 1.76 -7.48
CA PHE A 6 15.76 0.86 -8.59
C PHE A 6 14.53 0.11 -9.13
N PHE A 7 13.64 -0.40 -8.27
CA PHE A 7 12.44 -1.14 -8.71
C PHE A 7 11.33 -0.24 -9.27
N LYS A 8 11.45 1.07 -9.09
CA LYS A 8 10.45 2.06 -9.49
C LYS A 8 10.52 2.42 -10.98
N LYS A 9 11.70 2.28 -11.61
CA LYS A 9 11.94 2.68 -13.02
C LYS A 9 11.45 1.67 -14.07
N PHE A 10 11.26 0.39 -13.73
CA PHE A 10 10.83 -0.66 -14.68
C PHE A 10 9.32 -0.72 -14.92
N LYS A 11 8.52 0.12 -14.27
CA LYS A 11 7.06 0.00 -14.27
C LYS A 11 6.34 0.70 -15.44
N ASN A 12 7.07 1.34 -16.36
CA ASN A 12 6.51 2.26 -17.36
C ASN A 12 6.31 1.66 -18.77
N GLY A 13 6.22 0.33 -18.93
CA GLY A 13 6.26 -0.26 -20.28
C GLY A 13 5.42 -1.51 -20.55
N MET A 14 4.42 -1.87 -19.73
CA MET A 14 3.59 -3.03 -20.05
C MET A 14 2.08 -2.74 -20.02
N TYR A 15 1.41 -3.22 -21.07
CA TYR A 15 -0.01 -3.55 -21.26
C TYR A 15 -0.92 -2.55 -21.99
N GLU A 16 -1.20 -2.82 -23.28
CA GLU A 16 -2.47 -2.47 -23.93
C GLU A 16 -2.99 -3.55 -24.92
N ASN A 17 -4.32 -3.76 -24.86
CA ASN A 17 -5.31 -4.33 -25.80
C ASN A 17 -5.67 -5.84 -25.67
N GLU A 18 -6.94 -6.28 -25.62
CA GLU A 18 -8.28 -5.65 -25.79
C GLU A 18 -9.42 -6.60 -25.28
N GLU A 19 -10.46 -6.03 -24.66
CA GLU A 19 -11.91 -6.37 -24.64
C GLU A 19 -12.42 -7.80 -24.28
N ASP A 20 -12.94 -8.01 -23.06
CA ASP A 20 -14.36 -7.79 -22.66
C ASP A 20 -14.78 -8.66 -21.45
N ASN A 21 -15.24 -8.00 -20.38
CA ASN A 21 -15.99 -8.49 -19.21
C ASN A 21 -15.36 -9.55 -18.28
N ASN A 22 -14.62 -9.10 -17.24
CA ASN A 22 -14.88 -9.43 -15.82
C ASN A 22 -13.89 -8.72 -14.87
N PHE A 23 -14.47 -7.91 -13.98
CA PHE A 23 -13.89 -6.93 -13.04
C PHE A 23 -12.88 -7.45 -11.98
N PHE A 24 -12.23 -8.61 -12.17
CA PHE A 24 -11.17 -9.12 -11.27
C PHE A 24 -10.05 -9.94 -11.96
N GLU A 25 -10.02 -10.06 -13.28
CA GLU A 25 -8.91 -10.69 -14.01
C GLU A 25 -8.28 -9.69 -14.98
N ASP A 26 -7.43 -8.81 -14.47
CA ASP A 26 -6.29 -8.29 -15.22
C ASP A 26 -5.25 -7.74 -14.25
N ASP A 27 -4.00 -8.07 -14.51
CA ASP A 27 -2.78 -7.74 -13.77
C ASP A 27 -2.46 -6.22 -13.76
N LYS A 28 -3.47 -5.37 -13.71
CA LYS A 28 -3.37 -3.94 -13.37
C LYS A 28 -3.36 -3.77 -11.85
N ARG A 29 -2.32 -4.32 -11.21
CA ARG A 29 -1.95 -3.91 -9.85
C ARG A 29 -1.40 -2.49 -9.93
N GLU A 30 -2.29 -1.50 -9.82
CA GLU A 30 -1.93 -0.12 -9.52
C GLU A 30 -0.91 -0.13 -8.39
N ASN A 31 0.27 0.40 -8.70
CA ASN A 31 1.25 0.71 -7.68
C ASN A 31 0.72 1.96 -7.00
N TYR A 32 0.15 1.82 -5.81
CA TYR A 32 0.24 2.91 -4.83
C TYR A 32 1.65 2.84 -4.20
N ILE A 33 2.69 2.99 -5.05
CA ILE A 33 4.04 3.32 -4.62
C ILE A 33 4.07 4.84 -4.67
N GLU A 34 4.07 5.46 -3.50
CA GLU A 34 4.26 6.89 -3.35
C GLU A 34 5.47 7.35 -4.16
N ASP A 35 5.23 8.40 -4.94
CA ASP A 35 6.24 8.96 -5.80
C ASP A 35 7.21 9.83 -4.99
N ILE A 36 7.93 9.29 -4.00
CA ILE A 36 8.98 10.04 -3.29
C ILE A 36 10.11 10.32 -4.28
N ARG A 37 10.06 11.48 -4.93
CA ARG A 37 11.22 12.16 -5.52
C ARG A 37 11.89 12.94 -4.41
N HIS A 38 13.06 12.48 -3.97
CA HIS A 38 14.05 13.40 -3.42
C HIS A 38 14.72 14.11 -4.61
N ASP A 39 14.06 15.13 -5.15
CA ASP A 39 14.75 16.09 -6.03
C ASP A 39 15.35 17.18 -5.15
N ASP A 40 16.67 17.11 -4.97
CA ASP A 40 17.51 18.21 -4.49
C ASP A 40 17.43 19.39 -5.46
N LYS A 41 16.35 20.18 -5.39
CA LYS A 41 16.31 21.55 -5.94
C LYS A 41 15.49 22.45 -5.04
N ASN A 42 16.21 23.33 -4.33
CA ASN A 42 15.73 24.52 -3.65
C ASN A 42 14.62 25.23 -4.43
N SER A 43 13.38 25.11 -3.98
CA SER A 43 12.38 26.17 -4.03
C SER A 43 11.58 26.10 -2.74
N ASP A 44 11.80 27.09 -1.89
CA ASP A 44 11.24 27.24 -0.55
C ASP A 44 9.71 27.15 -0.53
N ILE A 45 9.16 25.98 -0.19
CA ILE A 45 7.86 25.84 0.45
C ILE A 45 8.09 25.02 1.72
N ASN A 46 8.06 25.70 2.85
CA ASN A 46 8.42 25.19 4.17
C ASN A 46 7.21 24.44 4.74
N ILE A 47 6.96 23.20 4.30
CA ILE A 47 6.05 22.28 5.01
C ILE A 47 6.89 21.64 6.12
N LYS A 48 6.63 22.02 7.37
CA LYS A 48 7.23 21.33 8.52
C LYS A 48 6.62 19.92 8.59
N GLU A 49 7.46 18.89 8.56
CA GLU A 49 7.05 17.54 8.96
C GLU A 49 6.78 17.56 10.46
N GLU A 50 5.51 17.55 10.84
CA GLU A 50 5.07 17.52 12.23
C GLU A 50 5.08 16.08 12.77
N THR A 51 5.47 15.97 14.04
CA THR A 51 5.56 14.70 14.77
C THR A 51 4.17 14.14 15.12
N GLU A 52 4.06 12.83 15.33
CA GLU A 52 2.82 12.18 15.78
C GLU A 52 2.21 12.87 17.02
N GLU A 53 3.05 13.35 17.93
CA GLU A 53 2.63 14.11 19.11
C GLU A 53 1.99 15.45 18.74
N GLU A 54 2.55 16.20 17.78
CA GLU A 54 1.99 17.48 17.33
C GLU A 54 0.62 17.30 16.66
N ILE A 55 0.48 16.31 15.77
CA ILE A 55 -0.80 16.02 15.10
C ILE A 55 -1.86 15.57 16.12
N ASN A 56 -1.49 14.67 17.05
CA ASN A 56 -2.42 14.22 18.08
C ASN A 56 -2.83 15.37 18.99
N ASN A 57 -1.93 16.28 19.33
CA ASN A 57 -2.25 17.46 20.14
C ASN A 57 -3.19 18.42 19.39
N GLU A 58 -2.97 18.69 18.10
CA GLU A 58 -3.89 19.54 17.30
C GLU A 58 -5.30 18.94 17.18
N ILE A 59 -5.40 17.62 17.05
CA ILE A 59 -6.69 16.92 17.01
C ILE A 59 -7.34 16.90 18.41
N GLU A 60 -6.54 16.85 19.49
CA GLU A 60 -7.02 16.85 20.88
C GLU A 60 -7.43 18.25 21.38
N GLU A 61 -6.81 19.32 20.88
CA GLU A 61 -7.09 20.70 21.30
C GLU A 61 -8.42 21.25 20.76
N LYS A 62 -8.97 20.70 19.66
CA LYS A 62 -10.30 21.06 19.16
C LYS A 62 -11.41 20.33 19.90
N GLU A 63 -11.61 20.68 21.17
CA GLU A 63 -12.95 20.62 21.76
C GLU A 63 -13.82 21.65 21.01
N ILE A 64 -14.90 21.17 20.39
CA ILE A 64 -15.74 21.88 19.42
C ILE A 64 -16.17 23.29 19.90
N GLU A 65 -15.62 24.36 19.32
CA GLU A 65 -16.31 25.64 19.14
C GLU A 65 -16.81 25.71 17.69
N ILE A 66 -18.09 25.39 17.46
CA ILE A 66 -18.76 25.68 16.19
C ILE A 66 -19.06 27.18 16.20
N GLU A 67 -18.28 27.97 15.46
CA GLU A 67 -18.68 29.33 15.10
C GLU A 67 -19.89 29.24 14.17
N ILE A 68 -21.08 29.44 14.73
CA ILE A 68 -22.29 29.70 13.96
C ILE A 68 -22.09 31.09 13.35
N GLU A 69 -21.91 31.19 12.03
CA GLU A 69 -22.04 32.45 11.31
C GLU A 69 -23.50 32.94 11.42
N GLY A 70 -23.78 33.66 12.50
CA GLY A 70 -25.04 34.34 12.74
C GLY A 70 -25.14 35.57 11.86
N ASN A 71 -25.95 35.48 10.80
CA ASN A 71 -26.45 36.66 10.13
C ASN A 71 -27.21 37.57 11.12
N GLU A 72 -26.87 38.85 11.07
CA GLU A 72 -27.42 39.97 11.84
C GLU A 72 -28.95 39.94 11.98
N LEU A 73 -29.48 39.87 13.20
CA LEU A 73 -30.81 40.40 13.55
C LEU A 73 -30.82 40.91 14.99
N GLU A 74 -31.58 42.00 15.16
CA GLU A 74 -31.49 43.04 16.19
C GLU A 74 -31.84 42.61 17.63
N GLU A 75 -31.28 43.37 18.57
CA GLU A 75 -31.51 43.32 20.02
C GLU A 75 -33.00 43.34 20.41
N THR A 76 -33.48 42.30 21.09
CA THR A 76 -34.46 42.46 22.19
C THR A 76 -34.22 41.40 23.27
N GLU A 77 -34.35 41.85 24.52
CA GLU A 77 -34.00 41.19 25.76
C GLU A 77 -34.84 39.94 26.11
N GLU A 78 -34.31 39.20 27.09
CA GLU A 78 -34.94 38.22 27.99
C GLU A 78 -34.87 36.72 27.67
N VAL A 79 -33.99 36.08 28.45
CA VAL A 79 -34.17 34.76 29.08
C VAL A 79 -34.27 33.56 28.14
N ASN A 80 -33.13 32.87 27.97
CA ASN A 80 -32.99 31.49 28.44
C ASN A 80 -31.50 31.15 28.55
N LYS A 81 -31.11 30.61 29.70
CA LYS A 81 -29.89 29.79 29.78
C LYS A 81 -30.20 28.53 29.00
N GLU A 82 -29.98 28.54 27.70
CA GLU A 82 -29.90 27.30 26.95
C GLU A 82 -28.73 26.51 27.52
N GLU A 83 -29.07 25.38 28.14
CA GLU A 83 -28.11 24.33 28.41
C GLU A 83 -27.32 24.09 27.12
N ASN A 84 -25.99 24.13 27.20
CA ASN A 84 -25.08 23.68 26.15
C ASN A 84 -25.46 22.24 25.77
N LYS A 85 -26.43 22.08 24.88
CA LYS A 85 -26.70 20.82 24.19
C LYS A 85 -25.62 20.76 23.12
N GLY A 86 -24.67 19.84 23.31
CA GLY A 86 -23.71 19.55 22.26
C GLY A 86 -24.40 19.24 20.92
N PRO A 87 -23.66 19.29 19.81
CA PRO A 87 -24.23 19.13 18.47
C PRO A 87 -25.03 17.83 18.36
N THR A 88 -26.14 17.91 17.63
CA THR A 88 -26.98 16.76 17.32
C THR A 88 -26.26 15.80 16.36
N GLN A 89 -26.69 14.53 16.33
CA GLN A 89 -26.10 13.54 15.42
C GLN A 89 -26.23 13.95 13.95
N GLU A 90 -27.33 14.63 13.58
CA GLU A 90 -27.56 15.09 12.21
C GLU A 90 -26.60 16.22 11.82
N GLU A 91 -26.28 17.12 12.74
CA GLU A 91 -25.27 18.17 12.54
C GLU A 91 -23.86 17.59 12.39
N ILE A 92 -23.53 16.57 13.18
CA ILE A 92 -22.26 15.84 13.06
C ILE A 92 -22.18 15.13 11.70
N ASP A 93 -23.27 14.50 11.26
CA ASP A 93 -23.30 13.76 10.00
C ASP A 93 -23.16 14.69 8.81
N ASN A 94 -23.84 15.84 8.83
CA ASN A 94 -23.70 16.88 7.81
C ASN A 94 -22.28 17.46 7.77
N LEU A 95 -21.67 17.69 8.93
CA LEU A 95 -20.28 18.12 9.00
C LEU A 95 -19.34 17.10 8.35
N ILE A 96 -19.49 15.81 8.70
CA ILE A 96 -18.64 14.76 8.14
C ILE A 96 -18.84 14.63 6.62
N ILE A 97 -20.09 14.67 6.13
CA ILE A 97 -20.39 14.63 4.69
C ILE A 97 -19.71 15.79 3.97
N ASN A 98 -19.85 17.01 4.49
CA ASN A 98 -19.23 18.19 3.89
C ASN A 98 -17.69 18.08 3.82
N GLU A 99 -17.07 17.55 4.87
CA GLU A 99 -15.62 17.33 4.88
C GLU A 99 -15.18 16.21 3.92
N ILE A 100 -15.99 15.16 3.75
CA ILE A 100 -15.74 14.11 2.74
C ILE A 100 -15.82 14.69 1.33
N LEU A 101 -16.84 15.49 1.02
CA LEU A 101 -17.02 16.11 -0.30
C LEU A 101 -15.84 17.02 -0.67
N LYS A 102 -15.31 17.79 0.28
CA LYS A 102 -14.09 18.60 0.06
C LYS A 102 -12.87 17.77 -0.34
N VAL A 103 -12.73 16.56 0.21
CA VAL A 103 -11.63 15.66 -0.19
C VAL A 103 -11.88 15.07 -1.57
N ILE A 104 -13.14 14.77 -1.91
CA ILE A 104 -13.55 14.26 -3.23
C ILE A 104 -13.32 15.33 -4.33
N ASP A 105 -13.53 16.60 -4.03
CA ASP A 105 -13.32 17.72 -4.98
C ASP A 105 -11.93 17.73 -5.58
N ILE A 106 -10.92 17.44 -4.75
CA ILE A 106 -9.51 17.48 -5.14
C ILE A 106 -8.92 16.09 -5.36
N TYR A 107 -9.76 15.04 -5.44
CA TYR A 107 -9.34 13.64 -5.50
C TYR A 107 -8.31 13.31 -6.61
N ASP A 108 -8.27 14.12 -7.67
CA ASP A 108 -7.34 13.97 -8.80
C ASP A 108 -5.93 14.54 -8.53
N ASP A 109 -5.76 15.35 -7.48
CA ASP A 109 -4.48 15.87 -7.00
C ASP A 109 -4.03 15.14 -5.72
N PHE A 110 -3.16 14.16 -5.91
CA PHE A 110 -2.73 13.27 -4.83
C PHE A 110 -2.01 14.00 -3.67
N ASP A 111 -1.22 15.03 -3.98
CA ASP A 111 -0.46 15.76 -2.97
C ASP A 111 -1.39 16.64 -2.12
N GLU A 112 -2.39 17.23 -2.75
CA GLU A 112 -3.38 18.08 -2.07
C GLU A 112 -4.35 17.24 -1.21
N VAL A 113 -4.74 16.04 -1.66
CA VAL A 113 -5.66 15.13 -0.95
C VAL A 113 -5.20 14.84 0.48
N LYS A 114 -3.90 14.63 0.69
CA LYS A 114 -3.35 14.36 2.03
C LYS A 114 -3.54 15.54 2.98
N SER A 115 -3.31 16.76 2.49
CA SER A 115 -3.45 17.98 3.30
C SER A 115 -4.92 18.22 3.66
N VAL A 116 -5.83 18.12 2.69
CA VAL A 116 -7.26 18.36 2.94
C VAL A 116 -7.87 17.27 3.81
N ALA A 117 -7.47 16.01 3.64
CA ALA A 117 -7.91 14.93 4.52
C ALA A 117 -7.44 15.13 5.97
N ARG A 118 -6.26 15.71 6.16
CA ARG A 118 -5.78 16.11 7.49
C ARG A 118 -6.62 17.24 8.07
N ASP A 119 -6.88 18.29 7.30
CA ASP A 119 -7.72 19.40 7.74
C ASP A 119 -9.14 18.93 8.09
N ALA A 120 -9.69 18.01 7.30
CA ALA A 120 -10.95 17.34 7.56
C ALA A 120 -10.91 16.57 8.88
N ALA A 121 -9.87 15.79 9.15
CA ALA A 121 -9.71 15.06 10.41
C ALA A 121 -9.66 16.01 11.63
N ILE A 122 -8.94 17.13 11.51
CA ILE A 122 -8.88 18.18 12.54
C ILE A 122 -10.26 18.82 12.77
N ARG A 123 -11.02 19.11 11.70
CA ARG A 123 -12.36 19.70 11.79
C ARG A 123 -13.42 18.73 12.33
N ILE A 124 -13.33 17.45 12.00
CA ILE A 124 -14.23 16.40 12.49
C ILE A 124 -13.98 16.12 13.97
N GLY A 125 -12.71 16.11 14.40
CA GLY A 125 -12.32 15.87 15.78
C GLY A 125 -12.37 14.38 16.17
N LYS A 126 -11.57 14.01 17.17
CA LYS A 126 -11.35 12.62 17.61
C LYS A 126 -12.62 11.93 18.09
N ASP A 127 -13.52 12.67 18.73
CA ASP A 127 -14.76 12.12 19.30
C ASP A 127 -15.70 11.56 18.23
N ASN A 128 -15.63 12.11 17.01
CA ASN A 128 -16.47 11.73 15.89
C ASN A 128 -15.82 10.68 14.97
N LEU A 129 -14.57 10.26 15.22
CA LEU A 129 -13.86 9.26 14.42
C LEU A 129 -14.63 7.92 14.30
N ARG A 130 -15.39 7.55 15.33
CA ARG A 130 -16.18 6.31 15.33
C ARG A 130 -17.36 6.32 14.35
N GLU A 131 -17.78 7.50 13.92
CA GLU A 131 -18.88 7.69 12.98
C GLU A 131 -18.43 7.53 11.53
N LEU A 132 -17.17 7.87 11.20
CA LEU A 132 -16.63 7.82 9.83
C LEU A 132 -16.88 6.50 9.06
N PRO A 133 -16.72 5.30 9.67
CA PRO A 133 -16.96 4.04 8.96
C PRO A 133 -18.37 3.86 8.41
N LYS A 134 -19.38 4.59 8.92
CA LYS A 134 -20.76 4.49 8.40
C LYS A 134 -20.89 5.11 7.01
N PHE A 135 -19.98 5.97 6.59
CA PHE A 135 -19.98 6.57 5.25
C PHE A 135 -19.32 5.68 4.19
N LEU A 136 -18.76 4.53 4.60
CA LEU A 136 -18.26 3.51 3.68
C LEU A 136 -19.42 2.70 3.06
N ASN A 137 -19.25 2.24 1.81
CA ASN A 137 -20.23 1.48 1.02
C ASN A 137 -21.49 2.26 0.59
N ASN A 138 -21.31 3.33 -0.18
CA ASN A 138 -22.38 3.98 -0.94
C ASN A 138 -23.41 4.75 -0.09
N ASN A 139 -23.01 5.20 1.10
CA ASN A 139 -23.91 5.95 2.00
C ASN A 139 -23.91 7.45 1.75
N ILE A 140 -23.19 7.93 0.72
CA ILE A 140 -23.24 9.31 0.25
C ILE A 140 -23.77 9.29 -1.18
N HIS A 141 -24.93 9.90 -1.39
CA HIS A 141 -25.50 10.09 -2.72
C HIS A 141 -24.67 11.13 -3.49
N MET A 142 -24.41 10.88 -4.77
CA MET A 142 -23.69 11.82 -5.64
C MET A 142 -24.47 13.13 -5.80
N PRO A 143 -23.94 14.29 -5.37
CA PRO A 143 -24.57 15.57 -5.65
C PRO A 143 -24.48 15.90 -7.15
N SER A 144 -25.47 16.62 -7.69
CA SER A 144 -25.58 16.91 -9.14
C SER A 144 -24.39 17.69 -9.72
N GLU A 145 -23.63 18.38 -8.87
CA GLU A 145 -22.42 19.09 -9.29
C GLU A 145 -21.28 18.15 -9.72
N TYR A 146 -21.33 16.88 -9.30
CA TYR A 146 -20.34 15.85 -9.62
C TYR A 146 -20.72 14.99 -10.84
N ASP A 147 -21.92 15.17 -11.41
CA ASP A 147 -22.40 14.42 -12.60
C ASP A 147 -21.47 14.54 -13.82
N SER A 148 -20.67 15.61 -13.87
CA SER A 148 -19.70 15.86 -14.94
C SER A 148 -18.29 15.37 -14.63
N LYS A 149 -18.00 15.07 -13.36
CA LYS A 149 -16.68 14.64 -12.88
C LYS A 149 -16.56 13.11 -12.84
N TYR A 150 -17.62 12.42 -12.41
CA TYR A 150 -17.65 10.96 -12.31
C TYR A 150 -18.59 10.38 -13.35
N PHE A 151 -18.12 9.35 -14.05
CA PHE A 151 -18.83 8.76 -15.19
C PHE A 151 -20.02 7.90 -14.75
N ASP A 152 -19.90 7.22 -13.61
CA ASP A 152 -20.93 6.36 -13.05
C ASP A 152 -20.91 6.29 -11.51
N GLU A 153 -21.91 5.60 -10.95
CA GLU A 153 -22.02 5.39 -9.50
C GLU A 153 -20.86 4.56 -8.95
N GLU A 154 -20.23 3.66 -9.73
CA GLU A 154 -19.13 2.84 -9.24
C GLU A 154 -17.88 3.69 -8.99
N GLU A 155 -17.55 4.58 -9.92
CA GLU A 155 -16.46 5.54 -9.80
C GLU A 155 -16.68 6.49 -8.60
N TRP A 156 -17.90 7.00 -8.45
CA TRP A 156 -18.30 7.80 -7.29
C TRP A 156 -18.09 7.05 -5.96
N ASN A 157 -18.54 5.80 -5.90
CA ASN A 157 -18.41 4.99 -4.70
C ASN A 157 -16.95 4.75 -4.32
N VAL A 158 -16.07 4.53 -5.31
CA VAL A 158 -14.62 4.40 -5.07
C VAL A 158 -14.03 5.70 -4.53
N ALA A 159 -14.39 6.86 -5.10
CA ALA A 159 -13.93 8.16 -4.63
C ALA A 159 -14.35 8.43 -3.18
N VAL A 160 -15.60 8.13 -2.84
CA VAL A 160 -16.12 8.23 -1.45
C VAL A 160 -15.35 7.30 -0.52
N GLU A 161 -15.21 6.01 -0.86
CA GLU A 161 -14.49 5.04 -0.03
C GLU A 161 -13.06 5.49 0.26
N ASN A 162 -12.33 5.92 -0.77
CA ASN A 162 -10.94 6.30 -0.63
C ASN A 162 -10.78 7.60 0.15
N SER A 163 -11.69 8.56 -0.03
CA SER A 163 -11.71 9.83 0.72
C SER A 163 -11.99 9.58 2.21
N VAL A 164 -13.01 8.77 2.54
CA VAL A 164 -13.31 8.40 3.93
C VAL A 164 -12.12 7.68 4.58
N LEU A 165 -11.51 6.73 3.88
CA LEU A 165 -10.34 6.01 4.38
C LEU A 165 -9.12 6.93 4.58
N MET A 166 -8.92 7.93 3.72
CA MET A 166 -7.84 8.92 3.86
C MET A 166 -8.05 9.83 5.07
N ILE A 167 -9.30 10.27 5.30
CA ILE A 167 -9.64 11.03 6.51
C ILE A 167 -9.40 10.17 7.75
N ILE A 168 -9.87 8.91 7.77
CA ILE A 168 -9.60 7.98 8.87
C ILE A 168 -8.09 7.81 9.08
N TYR A 169 -7.31 7.61 8.02
CA TYR A 169 -5.85 7.48 8.09
C TYR A 169 -5.18 8.70 8.73
N SER A 170 -5.72 9.89 8.49
CA SER A 170 -5.19 11.15 9.02
C SER A 170 -5.30 11.27 10.54
N PHE A 171 -6.14 10.46 11.20
CA PHE A 171 -6.19 10.35 12.67
C PHE A 171 -5.06 9.50 13.29
N LYS A 172 -4.11 9.00 12.48
CA LYS A 172 -2.88 8.30 12.92
C LYS A 172 -3.17 7.20 13.97
N GLY A 173 -2.57 7.29 15.16
CA GLY A 173 -2.68 6.25 16.21
C GLY A 173 -4.11 6.00 16.69
N ASN A 174 -5.00 7.00 16.58
CA ASN A 174 -6.41 6.87 16.94
C ASN A 174 -7.19 6.04 15.91
N ALA A 175 -6.74 6.03 14.65
CA ALA A 175 -7.37 5.32 13.54
C ALA A 175 -7.19 3.79 13.60
N VAL A 176 -6.14 3.31 14.28
CA VAL A 176 -5.73 1.88 14.25
C VAL A 176 -6.91 0.94 14.57
N SER A 177 -7.58 1.15 15.71
CA SER A 177 -8.70 0.31 16.13
C SER A 177 -9.90 0.33 15.16
N ILE A 178 -10.08 1.43 14.42
CA ILE A 178 -11.12 1.56 13.41
C ILE A 178 -10.73 0.81 12.14
N LEU A 179 -9.50 0.98 11.66
CA LEU A 179 -8.99 0.29 10.48
C LEU A 179 -8.93 -1.24 10.69
N GLU A 180 -8.55 -1.71 11.87
CA GLU A 180 -8.64 -3.14 12.24
C GLU A 180 -10.07 -3.67 12.09
N ARG A 181 -11.06 -2.91 12.57
CA ARG A 181 -12.47 -3.30 12.47
C ARG A 181 -12.96 -3.28 11.02
N VAL A 182 -12.61 -2.27 10.24
CA VAL A 182 -12.97 -2.15 8.82
C VAL A 182 -12.39 -3.34 8.05
N SER A 183 -11.12 -3.69 8.31
CA SER A 183 -10.46 -4.78 7.61
C SER A 183 -11.04 -6.17 7.88
N GLN A 184 -11.62 -6.41 9.06
CA GLN A 184 -12.29 -7.67 9.40
C GLN A 184 -13.73 -7.75 8.89
N LYS A 185 -14.48 -6.65 8.97
CA LYS A 185 -15.94 -6.68 8.73
C LYS A 185 -16.33 -6.41 7.28
N ASN A 186 -15.44 -5.82 6.50
CA ASN A 186 -15.73 -5.46 5.11
C ASN A 186 -14.81 -6.21 4.15
N SER A 187 -15.35 -7.21 3.46
CA SER A 187 -14.59 -8.03 2.51
C SER A 187 -14.09 -7.24 1.30
N LYS A 188 -14.73 -6.14 0.92
CA LYS A 188 -14.29 -5.27 -0.18
C LYS A 188 -13.14 -4.35 0.24
N LEU A 189 -13.13 -3.93 1.51
CA LEU A 189 -12.15 -2.96 2.04
C LEU A 189 -11.03 -3.60 2.86
N ASN A 190 -11.03 -4.94 3.00
CA ASN A 190 -10.07 -5.65 3.85
C ASN A 190 -8.62 -5.30 3.50
N LEU A 191 -8.23 -5.41 2.23
CA LEU A 191 -6.89 -5.14 1.75
C LEU A 191 -6.56 -3.63 1.82
N LYS A 192 -7.51 -2.75 1.48
CA LYS A 192 -7.30 -1.29 1.58
C LYS A 192 -7.00 -0.87 3.02
N ALA A 193 -7.80 -1.33 3.98
CA ALA A 193 -7.61 -1.03 5.40
C ALA A 193 -6.34 -1.68 5.96
N THR A 194 -6.00 -2.92 5.58
CA THR A 194 -4.73 -3.55 5.96
C THR A 194 -3.52 -2.81 5.38
N ASN A 195 -3.61 -2.29 4.15
CA ASN A 195 -2.54 -1.47 3.57
C ASN A 195 -2.32 -0.18 4.38
N LEU A 196 -3.39 0.52 4.76
CA LEU A 196 -3.30 1.73 5.59
C LEU A 196 -2.70 1.44 6.97
N LEU A 197 -3.05 0.32 7.59
CA LEU A 197 -2.40 -0.15 8.81
C LEU A 197 -0.89 -0.36 8.60
N CYS A 198 -0.48 -1.04 7.52
CA CYS A 198 0.94 -1.22 7.20
C CYS A 198 1.66 0.12 6.96
N LYS A 199 1.00 1.10 6.32
CA LYS A 199 1.56 2.44 6.12
C LYS A 199 1.78 3.16 7.46
N LEU A 200 0.78 3.18 8.36
CA LEU A 200 0.92 3.72 9.71
C LEU A 200 2.10 3.06 10.46
N ALA A 201 2.18 1.74 10.41
CA ALA A 201 3.29 1.01 11.04
C ALA A 201 4.65 1.33 10.40
N SER A 202 4.71 1.61 9.09
CA SER A 202 5.94 2.02 8.42
C SER A 202 6.39 3.44 8.80
N GLU A 203 5.44 4.31 9.16
CA GLU A 203 5.67 5.65 9.73
C GLU A 203 6.02 5.62 11.23
N GLY A 204 6.02 4.45 11.87
CA GLY A 204 6.32 4.27 13.29
C GLY A 204 5.10 4.25 14.22
N VAL A 205 3.91 4.58 13.70
CA VAL A 205 2.66 4.67 14.48
C VAL A 205 2.21 3.28 14.92
N LYS A 206 2.16 3.03 16.23
CA LYS A 206 1.66 1.77 16.83
C LYS A 206 2.18 0.49 16.16
N THR A 207 3.42 0.53 15.71
CA THR A 207 4.01 -0.51 14.85
C THR A 207 3.85 -1.92 15.42
N GLU A 208 4.13 -2.13 16.71
CA GLU A 208 4.03 -3.45 17.34
C GLU A 208 2.58 -3.96 17.42
N GLU A 209 1.63 -3.10 17.77
CA GLU A 209 0.20 -3.42 17.83
C GLU A 209 -0.29 -3.89 16.46
N ILE A 210 0.00 -3.10 15.42
CA ILE A 210 -0.41 -3.38 14.05
C ILE A 210 0.23 -4.66 13.52
N VAL A 211 1.54 -4.84 13.67
CA VAL A 211 2.25 -6.03 13.18
C VAL A 211 1.74 -7.30 13.86
N ASN A 212 1.48 -7.25 15.17
CA ASN A 212 0.90 -8.37 15.91
C ASN A 212 -0.51 -8.69 15.42
N TRP A 213 -1.34 -7.66 15.21
CA TRP A 213 -2.69 -7.83 14.70
C TRP A 213 -2.70 -8.50 13.33
N ILE A 214 -1.89 -8.01 12.38
CA ILE A 214 -1.83 -8.60 11.02
C ILE A 214 -1.32 -10.04 11.09
N THR A 215 -0.26 -10.30 11.86
CA THR A 215 0.32 -11.63 12.02
C THR A 215 -0.71 -12.66 12.52
N ASN A 216 -1.51 -12.28 13.51
CA ASN A 216 -2.52 -13.16 14.11
C ASN A 216 -3.70 -13.45 13.16
N ASN A 217 -3.98 -12.56 12.22
CA ASN A 217 -5.07 -12.71 11.26
C ASN A 217 -4.60 -13.21 9.88
N LEU A 218 -3.30 -13.23 9.59
CA LEU A 218 -2.78 -13.58 8.26
C LEU A 218 -3.21 -14.99 7.81
N ILE A 219 -3.36 -15.92 8.74
CA ILE A 219 -3.79 -17.30 8.48
C ILE A 219 -5.23 -17.40 7.96
N THR A 220 -6.09 -16.40 8.18
CA THR A 220 -7.49 -16.43 7.76
C THR A 220 -7.68 -16.02 6.29
N PHE A 221 -6.65 -15.49 5.65
CA PHE A 221 -6.68 -15.09 4.25
C PHE A 221 -6.34 -16.26 3.32
N ASN A 222 -6.78 -16.20 2.06
CA ASN A 222 -6.31 -17.10 1.00
C ASN A 222 -4.87 -16.73 0.60
N ASP A 223 -4.20 -17.60 -0.16
CA ASP A 223 -2.77 -17.40 -0.46
C ASP A 223 -2.52 -16.14 -1.32
N ASP A 224 -3.42 -15.79 -2.23
CA ASP A 224 -3.34 -14.54 -3.01
C ASP A 224 -3.38 -13.29 -2.12
N ASN A 225 -4.33 -13.23 -1.19
CA ASN A 225 -4.44 -12.13 -0.24
C ASN A 225 -3.27 -12.12 0.74
N LYS A 226 -2.76 -13.29 1.16
CA LYS A 226 -1.53 -13.35 1.96
C LYS A 226 -0.36 -12.73 1.21
N MET A 227 -0.20 -13.00 -0.09
CA MET A 227 0.87 -12.40 -0.89
C MET A 227 0.76 -10.88 -0.91
N ILE A 228 -0.45 -10.36 -1.13
CA ILE A 228 -0.70 -8.92 -1.13
C ILE A 228 -0.37 -8.31 0.24
N ILE A 229 -0.82 -8.93 1.32
CA ILE A 229 -0.58 -8.45 2.69
C ILE A 229 0.92 -8.52 3.05
N LEU A 230 1.64 -9.59 2.69
CA LEU A 230 3.09 -9.66 2.88
C LEU A 230 3.81 -8.57 2.09
N GLY A 231 3.29 -8.22 0.91
CA GLY A 231 3.71 -7.06 0.13
C GLY A 231 3.53 -5.75 0.90
N PHE A 232 2.36 -5.52 1.50
CA PHE A 232 2.13 -4.35 2.35
C PHE A 232 3.05 -4.32 3.57
N MET A 233 3.15 -5.44 4.30
CA MET A 233 4.01 -5.56 5.49
C MET A 233 5.47 -5.28 5.14
N SER A 234 5.92 -5.61 3.91
CA SER A 234 7.29 -5.36 3.49
C SER A 234 7.68 -3.88 3.47
N GLN A 235 6.72 -2.95 3.53
CA GLN A 235 6.96 -1.51 3.68
C GLN A 235 7.56 -1.18 5.06
N ILE A 236 7.27 -1.99 6.09
CA ILE A 236 7.77 -1.83 7.46
C ILE A 236 9.21 -2.36 7.54
N LYS A 237 10.18 -1.47 7.30
CA LYS A 237 11.60 -1.83 7.17
C LYS A 237 12.24 -2.28 8.48
N LYS A 238 13.15 -3.25 8.39
CA LYS A 238 14.01 -3.72 9.49
C LYS A 238 13.25 -4.24 10.72
N ASN A 239 11.94 -4.46 10.63
CA ASN A 239 11.16 -5.08 11.70
C ASN A 239 11.38 -6.61 11.70
N ASN A 240 11.93 -7.13 12.79
CA ASN A 240 12.31 -8.56 12.88
C ASN A 240 11.10 -9.52 12.77
N GLN A 241 9.94 -9.12 13.27
CA GLN A 241 8.72 -9.94 13.19
C GLN A 241 8.20 -10.01 11.76
N VAL A 242 8.16 -8.87 11.07
CA VAL A 242 7.82 -8.77 9.63
C VAL A 242 8.80 -9.60 8.78
N ILE A 243 10.10 -9.47 9.03
CA ILE A 243 11.12 -10.26 8.32
C ILE A 243 10.91 -11.75 8.59
N GLY A 244 10.68 -12.13 9.85
CA GLY A 244 10.47 -13.51 10.26
C GLY A 244 9.25 -14.16 9.58
N ILE A 245 8.12 -13.44 9.49
CA ILE A 245 6.92 -13.97 8.86
C ILE A 245 7.08 -14.10 7.35
N ILE A 246 7.63 -13.08 6.67
CA ILE A 246 7.88 -13.16 5.21
C ILE A 246 8.87 -14.29 4.91
N GLN A 247 9.91 -14.45 5.73
CA GLN A 247 10.89 -15.54 5.59
C GLN A 247 10.26 -16.92 5.80
N HIS A 248 9.31 -17.05 6.74
CA HIS A 248 8.58 -18.29 6.94
C HIS A 248 7.80 -18.69 5.67
N PHE A 249 7.04 -17.75 5.10
CA PHE A 249 6.29 -17.99 3.87
C PHE A 249 7.20 -18.29 2.67
N TYR A 250 8.29 -17.54 2.49
CA TYR A 250 9.28 -17.83 1.45
C TYR A 250 9.78 -19.27 1.54
N ARG A 251 10.17 -19.72 2.74
CA ARG A 251 10.63 -21.10 2.95
C ARG A 251 9.53 -22.13 2.65
N SER A 252 8.29 -21.85 3.06
CA SER A 252 7.15 -22.74 2.79
C SER A 252 6.92 -22.94 1.30
N PHE A 253 6.87 -21.86 0.51
CA PHE A 253 6.63 -21.95 -0.94
C PHE A 253 7.77 -22.61 -1.69
N VAL A 254 9.02 -22.36 -1.29
CA VAL A 254 10.16 -23.06 -1.89
C VAL A 254 10.07 -24.56 -1.62
N LYS A 255 9.68 -24.97 -0.40
CA LYS A 255 9.54 -26.38 -0.02
C LYS A 255 8.38 -27.08 -0.72
N SER A 256 7.29 -26.36 -1.02
CA SER A 256 6.15 -26.93 -1.76
C SER A 256 6.34 -26.92 -3.27
N GLY A 257 7.43 -26.32 -3.78
CA GLY A 257 7.67 -26.19 -5.22
C GLY A 257 6.88 -25.06 -5.88
N GLU A 258 6.19 -24.23 -5.11
CA GLU A 258 5.43 -23.06 -5.57
C GLU A 258 6.35 -21.87 -5.87
N ILE A 259 7.18 -22.03 -6.90
CA ILE A 259 8.29 -21.10 -7.19
C ILE A 259 7.88 -19.67 -7.52
N GLU A 260 6.67 -19.45 -8.04
CA GLU A 260 6.17 -18.12 -8.33
C GLU A 260 5.85 -17.35 -7.04
N TYR A 261 5.13 -17.99 -6.11
CA TYR A 261 4.88 -17.41 -4.79
C TYR A 261 6.17 -17.25 -3.99
N ALA A 262 7.10 -18.20 -4.09
CA ALA A 262 8.43 -18.08 -3.50
C ALA A 262 9.19 -16.85 -4.03
N TYR A 263 9.19 -16.63 -5.35
CA TYR A 263 9.84 -15.48 -5.98
C TYR A 263 9.21 -14.16 -5.53
N ARG A 264 7.87 -14.05 -5.58
CA ARG A 264 7.14 -12.86 -5.12
C ARG A 264 7.44 -12.56 -3.64
N THR A 265 7.40 -13.59 -2.79
CA THR A 265 7.70 -13.46 -1.35
C THR A 265 9.16 -13.09 -1.09
N LEU A 266 10.11 -13.61 -1.88
CA LEU A 266 11.52 -13.23 -1.76
C LEU A 266 11.75 -11.75 -2.04
N LYS A 267 11.06 -11.18 -3.04
CA LYS A 267 11.10 -9.73 -3.29
C LYS A 267 10.65 -8.96 -2.04
N HIS A 268 9.53 -9.35 -1.44
CA HIS A 268 9.04 -8.76 -0.19
C HIS A 268 10.04 -8.92 0.97
N LEU A 269 10.74 -10.05 1.06
CA LEU A 269 11.73 -10.31 2.11
C LEU A 269 12.93 -9.37 1.99
N ILE A 270 13.48 -9.26 0.78
CA ILE A 270 14.61 -8.36 0.49
C ILE A 270 14.19 -6.91 0.75
N ASN A 271 12.96 -6.56 0.37
CA ASN A 271 12.36 -5.26 0.58
C ASN A 271 12.23 -4.89 2.07
N ALA A 272 11.77 -5.82 2.90
CA ALA A 272 11.61 -5.60 4.33
C ALA A 272 12.96 -5.58 5.07
N ALA A 273 13.87 -6.48 4.68
CA ALA A 273 15.16 -6.64 5.34
C ALA A 273 16.22 -5.61 4.88
N GLU A 274 16.01 -4.97 3.72
CA GLU A 274 16.98 -4.12 3.02
C GLU A 274 18.34 -4.80 2.77
N ARG A 275 18.32 -6.13 2.69
CA ARG A 275 19.50 -6.97 2.46
C ARG A 275 19.07 -8.31 1.88
N PHE A 276 20.02 -8.99 1.25
CA PHE A 276 19.85 -10.33 0.73
C PHE A 276 21.00 -11.23 1.18
N THR A 277 20.85 -12.53 0.96
CA THR A 277 21.87 -13.54 1.26
C THR A 277 22.36 -14.20 -0.02
N GLN A 278 23.50 -14.87 0.05
CA GLN A 278 23.98 -15.70 -1.07
C GLN A 278 22.99 -16.82 -1.42
N GLY A 279 22.24 -17.33 -0.45
CA GLY A 279 21.17 -18.29 -0.70
C GLY A 279 20.03 -17.71 -1.54
N HIS A 280 19.66 -16.45 -1.31
CA HIS A 280 18.66 -15.75 -2.12
C HIS A 280 19.12 -15.55 -3.56
N LEU A 281 20.38 -15.15 -3.76
CA LEU A 281 20.96 -15.03 -5.10
C LEU A 281 20.97 -16.37 -5.84
N LYS A 282 21.38 -17.44 -5.16
CA LYS A 282 21.35 -18.79 -5.73
C LYS A 282 19.94 -19.22 -6.14
N PHE A 283 18.93 -18.98 -5.29
CA PHE A 283 17.54 -19.25 -5.63
C PHE A 283 17.13 -18.49 -6.90
N LEU A 284 17.36 -17.17 -6.96
CA LEU A 284 17.06 -16.36 -8.13
C LEU A 284 17.77 -16.89 -9.38
N LYS A 285 19.04 -17.29 -9.28
CA LYS A 285 19.80 -17.87 -10.40
C LYS A 285 19.23 -19.20 -10.86
N ILE A 286 18.79 -20.07 -9.94
CA ILE A 286 18.16 -21.36 -10.31
C ILE A 286 16.90 -21.12 -11.16
N ILE A 287 16.05 -20.18 -10.74
CA ILE A 287 14.83 -19.78 -11.48
C ILE A 287 15.19 -19.09 -12.80
N ALA A 288 16.14 -18.16 -12.78
CA ALA A 288 16.61 -17.45 -13.96
C ALA A 288 17.21 -18.37 -15.02
N MET A 289 17.77 -19.51 -14.63
CA MET A 289 18.30 -20.52 -15.55
C MET A 289 17.27 -21.58 -15.94
N GLY A 290 16.02 -21.46 -15.50
CA GLY A 290 14.93 -22.38 -15.83
C GLY A 290 15.16 -23.80 -15.32
N LYS A 291 15.95 -23.96 -14.24
CA LYS A 291 16.21 -25.28 -13.65
C LYS A 291 14.95 -25.81 -12.99
N THR A 292 14.71 -27.11 -13.17
CA THR A 292 13.54 -27.82 -12.63
C THR A 292 13.81 -28.49 -11.29
N SER A 293 15.01 -28.33 -10.73
CA SER A 293 15.34 -28.87 -9.40
C SER A 293 16.09 -27.84 -8.55
N ILE A 294 15.70 -27.75 -7.28
CA ILE A 294 16.29 -26.85 -6.29
C ILE A 294 16.94 -27.71 -5.20
N ASN A 295 18.24 -27.52 -4.97
CA ASN A 295 18.90 -28.02 -3.78
C ASN A 295 18.69 -27.03 -2.62
N LEU A 296 17.81 -27.39 -1.68
CA LEU A 296 17.43 -26.52 -0.56
C LEU A 296 18.63 -26.16 0.34
N SER A 297 19.58 -27.09 0.51
CA SER A 297 20.77 -26.87 1.34
C SER A 297 21.70 -25.79 0.80
N GLU A 298 21.60 -25.46 -0.49
CA GLU A 298 22.40 -24.41 -1.11
C GLU A 298 21.80 -23.02 -0.93
N ILE A 299 20.49 -22.94 -0.66
CA ILE A 299 19.73 -21.68 -0.62
C ILE A 299 19.20 -21.33 0.77
N MET A 300 19.08 -22.30 1.68
CA MET A 300 18.62 -22.08 3.05
C MET A 300 19.14 -23.15 4.01
N THR A 301 19.07 -22.86 5.30
CA THR A 301 19.26 -23.87 6.36
C THR A 301 18.05 -24.80 6.39
N ILE A 302 18.32 -26.10 6.35
CA ILE A 302 17.34 -27.19 6.42
C ILE A 302 17.69 -28.10 7.59
N ASP A 303 16.69 -28.73 8.19
CA ASP A 303 16.92 -29.74 9.22
C ASP A 303 17.32 -31.09 8.58
N ASP A 304 18.03 -31.94 9.33
CA ASP A 304 18.59 -33.20 8.81
C ASP A 304 17.55 -34.17 8.24
N ASN A 305 16.29 -34.05 8.67
CA ASN A 305 15.17 -34.90 8.28
C ASN A 305 14.34 -34.32 7.11
N GLU A 306 14.70 -33.15 6.58
CA GLU A 306 13.96 -32.50 5.51
C GLU A 306 14.46 -32.94 4.13
N GLU A 307 13.55 -32.92 3.16
CA GLU A 307 13.88 -33.17 1.77
C GLU A 307 14.87 -32.12 1.26
N LYS A 308 15.98 -32.58 0.68
CA LYS A 308 17.08 -31.70 0.27
C LYS A 308 16.91 -31.16 -1.14
N ILE A 309 16.13 -31.85 -1.96
CA ILE A 309 15.93 -31.54 -3.37
C ILE A 309 14.45 -31.42 -3.62
N VAL A 310 14.01 -30.27 -4.12
CA VAL A 310 12.63 -30.05 -4.56
C VAL A 310 12.62 -30.04 -6.08
N GLU A 311 11.80 -30.90 -6.68
CA GLU A 311 11.53 -30.89 -8.11
C GLU A 311 10.39 -29.91 -8.42
N ILE A 312 10.51 -29.18 -9.52
CA ILE A 312 9.56 -28.19 -10.01
C ILE A 312 9.12 -28.64 -11.40
N GLU A 313 7.83 -28.53 -11.69
CA GLU A 313 7.29 -28.94 -12.99
C GLU A 313 7.88 -28.14 -14.16
N LYS A 314 7.86 -26.80 -14.05
CA LYS A 314 8.35 -25.89 -15.08
C LYS A 314 8.57 -24.49 -14.50
N VAL A 315 9.56 -23.78 -15.04
CA VAL A 315 9.70 -22.33 -14.84
C VAL A 315 9.15 -21.62 -16.09
N SER A 316 8.21 -20.69 -15.92
CA SER A 316 7.73 -19.88 -17.05
C SER A 316 8.84 -18.96 -17.56
N GLU A 317 8.82 -18.63 -18.85
CA GLU A 317 9.81 -17.74 -19.45
C GLU A 317 9.80 -16.37 -18.79
N GLU A 318 8.60 -15.83 -18.52
CA GLU A 318 8.41 -14.58 -17.81
C GLU A 318 9.03 -14.60 -16.41
N LEU A 319 8.76 -15.64 -15.60
CA LEU A 319 9.34 -15.78 -14.27
C LEU A 319 10.87 -15.89 -14.34
N SER A 320 11.39 -16.59 -15.35
CA SER A 320 12.81 -16.74 -15.58
C SER A 320 13.50 -15.40 -15.91
N ILE A 321 12.87 -14.57 -16.75
CA ILE A 321 13.36 -13.23 -17.10
C ILE A 321 13.31 -12.31 -15.87
N ASN A 322 12.17 -12.29 -15.17
CA ASN A 322 11.96 -11.48 -13.97
C ASN A 322 12.97 -11.83 -12.86
N ALA A 323 13.26 -13.12 -12.67
CA ALA A 323 14.28 -13.57 -11.72
C ALA A 323 15.70 -13.14 -12.14
N ALA A 324 16.02 -13.17 -13.44
CA ALA A 324 17.31 -12.72 -13.96
C ALA A 324 17.51 -11.21 -13.75
N MET A 325 16.51 -10.39 -14.07
CA MET A 325 16.54 -8.95 -13.83
C MET A 325 16.66 -8.62 -12.33
N THR A 326 15.91 -9.35 -11.49
CA THR A 326 16.00 -9.18 -10.03
C THR A 326 17.37 -9.57 -9.51
N TYR A 327 17.95 -10.69 -9.99
CA TYR A 327 19.31 -11.08 -9.64
C TYR A 327 20.30 -9.97 -10.01
N TYR A 328 20.27 -9.51 -11.26
CA TYR A 328 21.20 -8.52 -11.78
C TYR A 328 21.16 -7.20 -10.99
N THR A 329 19.96 -6.78 -10.59
CA THR A 329 19.76 -5.60 -9.73
C THR A 329 20.42 -5.75 -8.36
N LEU A 330 20.59 -6.98 -7.87
CA LEU A 330 21.20 -7.27 -6.57
C LEU A 330 22.71 -7.55 -6.68
N ASP A 331 23.13 -8.23 -7.75
CA ASP A 331 24.52 -8.57 -8.04
C ASP A 331 24.78 -8.66 -9.56
N GLN A 332 25.59 -7.74 -10.07
CA GLN A 332 25.91 -7.61 -11.50
C GLN A 332 27.11 -8.48 -11.93
N LYS A 333 27.68 -9.28 -11.03
CA LYS A 333 28.94 -10.01 -11.29
C LYS A 333 28.76 -11.40 -11.88
N ASP A 334 27.54 -11.88 -12.06
CA ASP A 334 27.28 -13.23 -12.52
C ASP A 334 27.21 -13.32 -14.05
N ASP A 335 28.23 -13.94 -14.65
CA ASP A 335 28.39 -14.03 -16.11
C ASP A 335 27.21 -14.73 -16.80
N ASP A 336 26.60 -15.74 -16.18
CA ASP A 336 25.49 -16.48 -16.77
C ASP A 336 24.24 -15.60 -16.86
N ILE A 337 23.93 -14.89 -15.77
CA ILE A 337 22.81 -13.95 -15.71
C ILE A 337 23.02 -12.80 -16.69
N ASN A 338 24.21 -12.20 -16.68
CA ASN A 338 24.56 -11.12 -17.59
C ASN A 338 24.41 -11.55 -19.05
N SER A 339 24.98 -12.70 -19.42
CA SER A 339 24.90 -13.24 -20.79
C SER A 339 23.46 -13.47 -21.23
N LYS A 340 22.60 -13.97 -20.33
CA LYS A 340 21.17 -14.14 -20.60
C LYS A 340 20.47 -12.80 -20.85
N LEU A 341 20.70 -11.79 -20.01
CA LEU A 341 20.07 -10.47 -20.16
C LEU A 341 20.55 -9.75 -21.43
N TYR A 342 21.85 -9.79 -21.73
CA TYR A 342 22.41 -9.25 -22.98
C TYR A 342 21.84 -9.94 -24.22
N TYR A 343 21.68 -11.26 -24.18
CA TYR A 343 21.04 -11.97 -25.29
C TYR A 343 19.59 -11.50 -25.49
N LEU A 344 18.83 -11.37 -24.41
CA LEU A 344 17.45 -10.92 -24.47
C LEU A 344 17.33 -9.45 -24.93
N SER A 345 18.24 -8.57 -24.53
CA SER A 345 18.22 -7.15 -24.92
C SER A 345 18.41 -6.96 -26.43
N GLU A 346 19.16 -7.86 -27.08
CA GLU A 346 19.42 -7.80 -28.52
C GLU A 346 18.43 -8.63 -29.35
N TYR A 347 18.00 -9.79 -28.83
CA TYR A 347 17.33 -10.81 -29.64
C TYR A 347 15.91 -11.19 -29.19
N SER A 348 15.41 -10.69 -28.05
CA SER A 348 14.01 -10.91 -27.66
C SER A 348 13.07 -10.46 -28.78
N LEU A 349 11.96 -11.14 -29.01
CA LEU A 349 10.93 -10.69 -29.96
C LEU A 349 10.09 -9.55 -29.38
N ASN A 350 9.96 -9.49 -28.06
CA ASN A 350 9.25 -8.42 -27.37
C ASN A 350 10.11 -7.13 -27.39
N LYS A 351 9.61 -6.09 -28.06
CA LYS A 351 10.31 -4.80 -28.20
C LYS A 351 10.45 -4.06 -26.87
N GLU A 352 9.40 -4.04 -26.06
CA GLU A 352 9.40 -3.39 -24.75
C GLU A 352 10.44 -4.03 -23.84
N LEU A 353 10.46 -5.37 -23.79
CA LEU A 353 11.49 -6.09 -23.03
C LEU A 353 12.92 -5.73 -23.48
N ARG A 354 13.16 -5.54 -24.79
CA ARG A 354 14.47 -5.12 -25.27
C ARG A 354 14.84 -3.72 -24.78
N GLU A 355 13.89 -2.79 -24.82
CA GLU A 355 14.09 -1.40 -24.38
C GLU A 355 14.34 -1.35 -22.87
N ASP A 356 13.54 -2.06 -22.08
CA ASP A 356 13.71 -2.17 -20.63
C ASP A 356 15.08 -2.76 -20.26
N LEU A 357 15.50 -3.85 -20.91
CA LEU A 357 16.80 -4.47 -20.65
C LEU A 357 17.97 -3.57 -21.05
N LYS A 358 17.83 -2.75 -22.10
CA LYS A 358 18.87 -1.78 -22.46
C LYS A 358 19.03 -0.73 -21.38
N ILE A 359 17.91 -0.19 -20.87
CA ILE A 359 17.93 0.73 -19.73
C ILE A 359 18.60 0.05 -18.51
N LEU A 360 18.27 -1.21 -18.23
CA LEU A 360 18.86 -1.96 -17.11
C LEU A 360 20.39 -2.06 -17.21
N LEU A 361 20.89 -2.36 -18.41
CA LEU A 361 22.30 -2.67 -18.67
C LEU A 361 23.13 -1.39 -18.84
N GLU A 362 22.54 -0.30 -19.35
CA GLU A 362 23.23 0.99 -19.52
C GLU A 362 23.43 1.75 -18.19
N GLU A 363 22.60 1.50 -17.17
CA GLU A 363 22.71 2.12 -15.84
C GLU A 363 23.70 1.42 -14.88
N SER A 364 24.49 0.44 -15.36
CA SER A 364 25.38 -0.41 -14.54
C SER A 364 26.84 0.04 -14.45
#